data_AF-A0A3Q7N0J2-F1
#
_entry.id   AF-A0A3Q7N0J2-F1
#
_cell.length_a   1.000
_cell.length_b   1.000
_cell.length_c   1.000
_cell.angle_alpha   90.00
_cell.angle_beta   90.00
_cell.angle_gamma   90.00
#
_symmetry.space_group_name_H-M   'P 1'
#
loop_
_entity.id
_entity.type
_entity.pdbx_description
1 polymer ?
#
loop_
_entity_poly.entity_id
_entity_poly.type
_entity_poly.pdbx_seq_one_letter_code
_entity_poly.pdbx_strand_id
1 'polypeptide(L)'
;MFYLAAAVSDFYVPVSEMPEHKIQSSRGPLQITMKMVPKMLSPLVKDWAPKAFIISFKLETDPSIVIDRARNALEVYRHQVVVANSLESRRSSVVILTKDSETKIMLSEEEVEKGIDIEEKIVGDLQSRHTAFIHDN
;
A
#
# COMPACT_ATOMS: atom_id res chain seq x y z
N MET A 1 -7.94 7.45 11.36
CA MET A 1 -7.36 6.34 10.58
C MET A 1 -6.96 6.84 9.20
N PHE A 2 -5.82 6.38 8.67
CA PHE A 2 -5.44 6.52 7.26
C PHE A 2 -5.48 5.15 6.59
N TYR A 3 -6.21 5.02 5.48
CA TYR A 3 -6.29 3.82 4.65
C TYR A 3 -5.69 4.11 3.27
N LEU A 4 -4.39 3.81 3.10
CA LEU A 4 -3.58 4.28 1.98
C LEU A 4 -3.51 3.25 0.85
N ALA A 5 -4.63 3.05 0.15
CA ALA A 5 -4.77 2.06 -0.93
C ALA A 5 -4.43 2.59 -2.34
N ALA A 6 -4.00 3.85 -2.46
CA ALA A 6 -3.63 4.43 -3.74
C ALA A 6 -2.33 3.82 -4.30
N ALA A 7 -2.31 3.50 -5.60
CA ALA A 7 -1.10 3.17 -6.33
C ALA A 7 -0.34 4.46 -6.67
N VAL A 8 0.55 4.89 -5.76
CA VAL A 8 1.35 6.10 -5.90
C VAL A 8 2.60 5.81 -6.74
N SER A 9 2.93 6.69 -7.68
CA SER A 9 4.14 6.56 -8.50
C SER A 9 5.42 6.61 -7.66
N ASP A 10 6.35 5.68 -7.87
CA ASP A 10 7.68 5.71 -7.23
C ASP A 10 8.64 6.72 -7.87
N PHE A 11 8.32 7.17 -9.08
CA PHE A 11 9.13 8.11 -9.86
C PHE A 11 8.29 9.27 -10.38
N TYR A 12 8.92 10.44 -10.52
CA TYR A 12 8.31 11.64 -11.07
C TYR A 12 9.30 12.45 -11.91
N VAL A 13 8.78 13.36 -12.73
CA VAL A 13 9.58 14.39 -13.43
C VAL A 13 9.41 15.71 -12.66
N PRO A 14 10.51 16.32 -12.15
CA PRO A 14 10.44 17.61 -11.49
C PRO A 14 9.84 18.69 -12.39
N VAL A 15 9.09 19.63 -11.82
CA VAL A 15 8.50 20.75 -12.57
C VAL A 15 9.56 21.54 -13.34
N SER A 16 10.75 21.72 -12.76
CA SER A 16 11.89 22.38 -13.41
C SER A 16 12.45 21.64 -14.62
N GLU A 17 12.12 20.35 -14.78
CA GLU A 17 12.58 19.47 -15.87
C GLU A 17 11.42 19.07 -16.81
N MET A 18 10.20 19.53 -16.52
CA MET A 18 9.00 19.16 -17.27
C MET A 18 8.93 19.97 -18.58
N PRO A 19 8.86 19.33 -19.76
CA PRO A 19 8.76 20.04 -21.02
C PRO A 19 7.40 20.73 -21.17
N GLU A 20 7.40 21.98 -21.61
CA GLU A 20 6.17 22.75 -21.85
C GLU A 20 5.37 22.26 -23.06
N HIS A 21 6.05 21.60 -24.01
CA HIS A 21 5.47 21.18 -25.28
C HIS A 21 5.57 19.66 -25.45
N LYS A 22 4.68 19.13 -26.30
CA LYS A 22 4.67 17.71 -26.67
C LYS A 22 6.05 17.27 -27.15
N ILE A 23 6.55 16.18 -26.57
CA ILE A 23 7.80 15.54 -26.99
C ILE A 23 7.65 15.04 -28.44
N GLN A 24 8.59 15.42 -29.30
CA GLN A 24 8.55 15.13 -30.74
C GLN A 24 9.22 13.79 -31.06
N SER A 25 8.61 12.98 -31.92
CA SER A 25 9.08 11.63 -32.29
C SER A 25 10.12 11.58 -33.41
N SER A 26 10.47 12.72 -34.03
CA SER A 26 11.39 12.77 -35.17
C SER A 26 12.88 12.74 -34.79
N ARG A 27 13.21 12.77 -33.50
CA ARG A 27 14.58 12.94 -32.99
C ARG A 27 15.25 11.63 -32.54
N GLY A 28 14.75 10.48 -32.99
CA GLY A 28 15.28 9.17 -32.61
C GLY A 28 14.54 8.55 -31.42
N PRO A 29 15.13 7.53 -30.77
CA PRO A 29 14.48 6.80 -29.68
C PRO A 29 14.18 7.69 -28.47
N LEU A 30 13.04 7.44 -27.83
CA LEU A 30 12.62 8.17 -26.63
C LEU A 30 13.40 7.69 -25.41
N GLN A 31 14.08 8.63 -24.74
CA GLN A 31 14.67 8.40 -23.42
C GLN A 31 13.95 9.26 -22.38
N ILE A 32 13.43 8.62 -21.32
CA ILE A 32 12.78 9.30 -20.19
C ILE A 32 13.68 9.14 -18.97
N THR A 33 14.04 10.26 -18.35
CA THR A 33 14.75 10.28 -17.06
C THR A 33 13.79 10.77 -16.00
N MET A 34 13.69 10.05 -14.87
CA MET A 34 12.79 10.39 -13.77
C MET A 34 13.56 10.36 -12.45
N LYS A 35 13.08 11.10 -11.46
CA LYS A 35 13.62 11.10 -10.09
C LYS A 35 12.74 10.26 -9.17
N MET A 36 13.34 9.68 -8.14
CA MET A 36 12.59 8.96 -7.10
C MET A 36 11.69 9.93 -6.33
N VAL A 37 10.46 9.50 -6.05
CA VAL A 37 9.54 10.23 -5.18
C VAL A 37 10.04 10.17 -3.72
N PRO A 38 10.03 11.30 -2.99
CA PRO A 38 10.36 11.31 -1.57
C PRO A 38 9.46 10.37 -0.76
N LYS A 39 9.99 9.78 0.31
CA LYS A 39 9.27 8.80 1.12
C LYS A 39 8.22 9.44 2.05
N MET A 40 7.09 9.85 1.47
CA MET A 40 6.03 10.63 2.13
C MET A 40 5.34 9.96 3.32
N LEU A 41 5.43 8.62 3.44
CA LEU A 41 4.92 7.90 4.60
C LEU A 41 5.68 8.25 5.90
N SER A 42 6.98 8.55 5.82
CA SER A 42 7.76 8.82 7.04
C SER A 42 7.33 10.12 7.73
N PRO A 43 7.19 11.27 7.01
CA PRO A 43 6.63 12.48 7.60
C PRO A 43 5.19 12.31 8.08
N LEU A 44 4.37 11.52 7.38
CA LEU A 44 2.98 11.26 7.80
C LEU A 44 2.94 10.63 9.20
N VAL A 45 3.74 9.58 9.41
CA VAL A 45 3.79 8.83 10.68
C VAL A 45 4.43 9.65 11.80
N LYS A 46 5.48 10.44 11.51
CA LYS A 46 6.26 11.14 12.54
C LYS A 46 5.72 12.51 12.89
N ASP A 47 5.33 13.29 11.88
CA ASP A 47 5.14 14.74 12.03
C ASP A 47 3.69 15.16 11.80
N TRP A 48 3.03 14.62 10.76
CA TRP A 48 1.71 15.12 10.36
C TRP A 48 0.56 14.49 11.15
N ALA A 49 0.64 13.18 11.42
CA ALA A 49 -0.43 12.46 12.10
C ALA A 49 0.10 11.37 13.05
N PRO A 50 0.95 11.70 14.04
CA PRO A 50 1.63 10.73 14.89
C PRO A 50 0.72 9.89 15.79
N LYS A 51 -0.51 10.35 16.05
CA LYS A 51 -1.52 9.64 16.85
C LYS A 51 -2.53 8.88 16.00
N ALA A 52 -2.41 8.91 14.68
CA ALA A 52 -3.35 8.23 13.81
C ALA A 52 -2.97 6.76 13.61
N PHE A 53 -3.97 5.90 13.49
CA PHE A 53 -3.81 4.53 13.00
C PHE A 53 -3.61 4.55 11.48
N ILE A 54 -2.41 4.19 11.03
CA ILE A 54 -1.97 4.28 9.64
C ILE A 54 -1.83 2.88 9.04
N ILE A 55 -2.52 2.69 7.92
CA ILE A 55 -2.60 1.43 7.17
C ILE A 55 -2.09 1.71 5.77
N SER A 56 -1.08 0.96 5.31
CA SER A 56 -0.59 1.05 3.93
C SER A 56 -0.83 -0.24 3.16
N PHE A 57 -0.86 -0.14 1.84
CA PHE A 57 -1.03 -1.27 0.94
C PHE A 57 0.27 -1.60 0.23
N LYS A 58 0.56 -2.90 0.10
CA LYS A 58 1.67 -3.42 -0.69
C LYS A 58 1.12 -4.40 -1.73
N LEU A 59 1.14 -3.96 -2.99
CA LEU A 59 0.77 -4.75 -4.15
C LEU A 59 2.05 -5.22 -4.85
N GLU A 60 2.21 -6.51 -5.03
CA GLU A 60 3.30 -7.09 -5.82
C GLU A 60 2.74 -8.03 -6.89
N THR A 61 3.53 -8.32 -7.92
CA THR A 61 3.19 -9.37 -8.91
C THR A 61 3.85 -10.70 -8.59
N ASP A 62 4.94 -10.69 -7.82
CA ASP A 62 5.62 -11.90 -7.34
C ASP A 62 5.19 -12.19 -5.90
N PRO A 63 4.43 -13.28 -5.64
CA PRO A 63 3.98 -13.63 -4.30
C PRO A 63 5.13 -13.96 -3.34
N SER A 64 6.31 -14.34 -3.84
CA SER A 64 7.44 -14.72 -2.99
C SER A 64 8.07 -13.53 -2.26
N ILE A 65 7.93 -12.31 -2.80
CA ILE A 65 8.54 -11.09 -2.23
C ILE A 65 7.55 -10.22 -1.45
N VAL A 66 6.24 -10.45 -1.59
CA VAL A 66 5.21 -9.53 -1.06
C VAL A 66 5.29 -9.35 0.46
N ILE A 67 5.54 -10.45 1.17
CA ILE A 67 5.63 -10.45 2.64
C ILE A 67 6.89 -9.71 3.10
N ASP A 68 8.03 -9.98 2.46
CA ASP A 68 9.29 -9.32 2.80
C ASP A 68 9.23 -7.81 2.51
N ARG A 69 8.62 -7.42 1.39
CA ARG A 69 8.39 -6.00 1.04
C ARG A 69 7.47 -5.31 2.02
N ALA A 70 6.44 -6.01 2.50
CA ALA A 70 5.51 -5.49 3.49
C ALA A 70 6.17 -5.34 4.88
N ARG A 71 6.93 -6.33 5.34
CA ARG A 71 7.69 -6.24 6.60
C ARG A 71 8.73 -5.11 6.55
N ASN A 72 9.45 -4.97 5.45
CA ASN A 72 10.37 -3.85 5.27
C ASN A 72 9.66 -2.48 5.35
N ALA A 73 8.45 -2.35 4.81
CA ALA A 73 7.67 -1.13 4.92
C ALA A 73 7.28 -0.81 6.38
N LEU A 74 6.94 -1.83 7.18
CA LEU A 74 6.69 -1.66 8.62
C LEU A 74 7.96 -1.18 9.35
N GLU A 75 9.12 -1.75 9.05
CA GLU A 75 10.40 -1.36 9.68
C GLU A 75 10.81 0.07 9.33
N VAL A 76 10.71 0.44 8.05
CA VAL A 76 11.14 1.75 7.53
C VAL A 76 10.21 2.86 8.00
N TYR A 77 8.90 2.68 7.85
CA TYR A 77 7.92 3.74 8.12
C TYR A 77 7.38 3.72 9.53
N ARG A 78 7.50 2.60 10.26
CA ARG A 78 7.03 2.42 11.64
C ARG A 78 5.54 2.74 11.84
N HIS A 79 4.72 2.44 10.82
CA HIS A 79 3.26 2.52 10.90
C HIS A 79 2.68 1.18 11.37
N GLN A 80 1.37 1.16 11.65
CA GLN A 80 0.76 0.08 12.42
C GLN A 80 0.46 -1.17 11.59
N VAL A 81 0.02 -1.00 10.34
CA VAL A 81 -0.46 -2.11 9.52
C VAL A 81 -0.05 -1.98 8.05
N VAL A 82 0.38 -3.09 7.44
CA VAL A 82 0.48 -3.25 5.99
C VAL A 82 -0.51 -4.31 5.54
N VAL A 83 -1.37 -3.98 4.57
CA VAL A 83 -2.18 -4.97 3.84
C VAL A 83 -1.41 -5.34 2.57
N ALA A 84 -0.98 -6.60 2.50
CA ALA A 84 -0.15 -7.13 1.43
C ALA A 84 -0.97 -8.06 0.53
N ASN A 85 -0.80 -7.94 -0.78
CA ASN A 85 -1.51 -8.80 -1.73
C ASN A 85 -0.73 -8.97 -3.05
N SER A 86 -0.96 -10.09 -3.72
CA SER A 86 -0.52 -10.27 -5.11
C SER A 86 -1.57 -9.70 -6.07
N LEU A 87 -1.15 -9.19 -7.23
CA LEU A 87 -2.05 -8.67 -8.27
C LEU A 87 -3.07 -9.72 -8.73
N GLU A 88 -2.64 -10.98 -8.88
CA GLU A 88 -3.48 -12.07 -9.37
C GLU A 88 -4.60 -12.45 -8.38
N SER A 89 -4.30 -12.39 -7.08
CA SER A 89 -5.22 -12.85 -6.03
C SER A 89 -5.84 -11.72 -5.21
N ARG A 90 -5.69 -10.46 -5.65
CA ARG A 90 -6.06 -9.26 -4.88
C ARG A 90 -7.53 -9.19 -4.45
N ARG A 91 -8.42 -9.85 -5.20
CA ARG A 91 -9.87 -9.88 -4.94
C ARG A 91 -10.31 -11.04 -4.05
N SER A 92 -9.44 -12.01 -3.81
CA SER A 92 -9.79 -13.26 -3.12
C SER A 92 -8.91 -13.54 -1.90
N SER A 93 -7.74 -12.91 -1.80
CA SER A 93 -6.82 -13.11 -0.68
C SER A 93 -5.94 -11.90 -0.42
N VAL A 94 -5.75 -11.60 0.86
CA VAL A 94 -4.76 -10.63 1.34
C VAL A 94 -4.08 -11.15 2.61
N VAL A 95 -2.93 -10.58 2.93
CA VAL A 95 -2.23 -10.82 4.19
C VAL A 95 -2.10 -9.49 4.92
N ILE A 96 -2.68 -9.40 6.12
CA ILE A 96 -2.57 -8.25 6.99
C ILE A 96 -1.38 -8.47 7.93
N LEU A 97 -0.40 -7.57 7.87
CA LEU A 97 0.82 -7.61 8.66
C LEU A 97 0.87 -6.46 9.65
N THR A 98 1.24 -6.77 10.88
CA THR A 98 1.69 -5.81 11.89
C THR A 98 3.14 -6.12 12.25
N LYS A 99 3.72 -5.37 13.18
CA LYS A 99 5.05 -5.65 13.70
C LYS A 99 5.17 -7.07 14.27
N ASP A 100 4.11 -7.55 14.92
CA ASP A 100 4.16 -8.76 15.76
C ASP A 100 3.21 -9.86 15.27
N SER A 101 2.42 -9.63 14.21
CA SER A 101 1.42 -10.58 13.72
C SER A 101 1.30 -10.61 12.20
N GLU A 102 0.95 -11.77 11.68
CA GLU A 102 0.55 -11.99 10.30
C GLU A 102 -0.84 -12.65 10.27
N THR A 103 -1.78 -12.11 9.50
CA THR A 103 -3.16 -12.58 9.43
C THR A 103 -3.57 -12.74 7.97
N LYS A 104 -3.78 -13.98 7.54
CA LYS A 104 -4.23 -14.28 6.18
C LYS A 104 -5.75 -14.20 6.10
N ILE A 105 -6.26 -13.38 5.20
CA ILE A 105 -7.70 -13.28 4.88
C ILE A 105 -7.89 -13.85 3.48
N MET A 106 -8.83 -14.80 3.35
CA MET A 106 -9.25 -15.35 2.06
C MET A 106 -10.76 -15.44 2.00
N LEU A 107 -11.32 -15.26 0.82
CA LEU A 107 -12.72 -15.61 0.53
C LEU A 107 -12.84 -17.12 0.30
N SER A 108 -13.87 -17.74 0.86
CA SER A 108 -14.28 -19.10 0.52
C SER A 108 -15.02 -19.11 -0.82
N GLU A 109 -15.17 -20.29 -1.43
CA GLU A 109 -15.95 -20.44 -2.67
C GLU A 109 -17.40 -19.99 -2.47
N GLU A 110 -18.01 -20.31 -1.33
CA GLU A 110 -19.37 -19.88 -0.98
C GLU A 110 -19.48 -18.35 -0.85
N GLU A 111 -18.47 -17.70 -0.25
CA GLU A 111 -18.43 -16.24 -0.15
C GLU A 111 -18.31 -15.59 -1.53
N VAL A 112 -17.50 -16.16 -2.43
CA VAL A 112 -17.37 -15.71 -3.82
C VAL A 112 -18.68 -15.90 -4.59
N GLU A 113 -19.35 -17.04 -4.44
CA GLU A 113 -20.65 -17.31 -5.08
C GLU A 113 -21.75 -16.37 -4.61
N LYS A 114 -21.71 -15.96 -3.34
CA LYS A 114 -22.60 -14.95 -2.76
C LYS A 114 -22.26 -13.52 -3.19
N GLY A 115 -21.16 -13.32 -3.92
CA GLY A 115 -20.69 -12.01 -4.36
C GLY A 115 -20.13 -11.14 -3.24
N ILE A 116 -19.59 -11.76 -2.18
CA ILE A 116 -18.96 -11.02 -1.07
C ILE A 116 -17.61 -10.47 -1.53
N ASP A 117 -17.39 -9.18 -1.28
CA ASP A 117 -16.13 -8.51 -1.56
C ASP A 117 -15.12 -8.75 -0.42
N ILE A 118 -13.84 -8.96 -0.78
CA ILE A 118 -12.76 -9.18 0.20
C ILE A 118 -12.60 -7.97 1.14
N GLU A 119 -12.96 -6.78 0.66
CA GLU A 119 -12.98 -5.53 1.41
C GLU A 119 -13.85 -5.61 2.67
N GLU A 120 -14.96 -6.36 2.66
CA GLU A 120 -15.79 -6.54 3.86
C GLU A 120 -15.00 -7.18 5.00
N LYS A 121 -14.22 -8.21 4.68
CA LYS A 121 -13.36 -8.93 5.66
C LYS A 121 -12.17 -8.09 6.09
N ILE A 122 -11.57 -7.36 5.15
CA ILE A 122 -10.46 -6.44 5.43
C ILE A 122 -10.91 -5.35 6.41
N VAL A 123 -12.04 -4.70 6.13
CA VAL A 123 -12.56 -3.61 6.97
C VAL A 123 -12.95 -4.14 8.35
N GLY A 124 -13.56 -5.33 8.46
CA GLY A 124 -13.89 -5.95 9.74
C GLY A 124 -12.68 -6.20 10.65
N ASP A 125 -11.59 -6.75 10.08
CA ASP A 125 -10.33 -6.94 10.82
C ASP A 125 -9.70 -5.59 11.22
N LEU A 126 -9.57 -4.66 10.27
CA LEU A 126 -8.94 -3.35 10.51
C LEU A 126 -9.72 -2.48 11.50
N GLN A 127 -11.05 -2.57 11.51
CA GLN A 127 -11.89 -1.90 12.51
C GLN A 127 -11.57 -2.43 13.91
N SER A 128 -11.49 -3.75 14.08
CA SER A 128 -11.18 -4.37 15.37
C SER A 128 -9.80 -3.92 15.89
N ARG A 129 -8.79 -3.87 15.01
CA ARG A 129 -7.45 -3.38 15.36
C ARG A 129 -7.44 -1.89 15.69
N HIS A 130 -8.20 -1.08 14.97
CA HIS A 130 -8.30 0.35 15.26
C HIS A 130 -8.99 0.61 16.60
N THR A 131 -10.04 -0.15 16.93
CA THR A 131 -10.68 -0.09 18.25
C THR A 131 -9.68 -0.39 19.37
N ALA A 132 -8.89 -1.47 19.23
CA ALA A 132 -7.83 -1.78 20.19
C ALA A 132 -6.79 -0.65 20.28
N PHE A 133 -6.34 -0.12 19.14
CA PHE A 133 -5.41 1.01 19.09
C PHE A 133 -5.95 2.27 19.80
N ILE A 134 -7.25 2.54 19.73
CA ILE A 134 -7.89 3.65 20.45
C ILE A 134 -7.91 3.39 21.96
N HIS A 135 -8.09 2.14 22.40
CA HIS A 135 -8.12 1.81 23.83
C HIS A 135 -6.73 1.79 24.48
N ASP A 136 -5.69 1.48 23.71
CA ASP A 136 -4.30 1.39 24.19
C ASP A 136 -3.57 2.77 24.23
N ASN A 137 -4.18 3.84 23.69
CA ASN A 137 -3.60 5.20 23.62
C ASN A 137 -4.49 6.26 24.29
#